data_AF-A0A944N891-F1
#
_entry.id   AF-A0A944N891-F1
#
_cell.length_a   1.000
_cell.length_b   1.000
_cell.length_c   1.000
_cell.angle_alpha   90.00
_cell.angle_beta   90.00
_cell.angle_gamma   90.00
#
_symmetry.space_group_name_H-M   'P 1'
#
loop_
_entity.id
_entity.type
_entity.pdbx_description
1 polymer ?
#
loop_
_entity_poly.entity_id
_entity_poly.type
_entity_poly.pdbx_seq_one_letter_code
_entity_poly.pdbx_strand_id
1 'polypeptide(L)'
;MLSTFRDNNLISLIELGMEGHFPLFRTKWLRNKGKRRDMALNSDEQIRANRLIKRISCHKSLERKKVIMEILDEEDRELLIRSFIATIEEKILETKYPLQ
;
A
#
# COMPACT_ATOMS: atom_id res chain seq x y z
N MET A 1 7.81 -2.03 10.64
CA MET A 1 8.04 -1.77 9.20
C MET A 1 7.80 -0.30 8.81
N LEU A 2 7.99 0.66 9.72
CA LEU A 2 7.40 2.01 9.61
C LEU A 2 8.28 3.09 8.94
N SER A 3 9.52 2.78 8.55
CA SER A 3 10.46 3.83 8.09
C SER A 3 10.28 4.23 6.62
N THR A 4 9.46 3.53 5.83
CA THR A 4 9.40 3.73 4.38
C THR A 4 8.41 4.82 3.92
N PHE A 5 7.46 5.24 4.77
CA PHE A 5 6.39 6.17 4.40
C PHE A 5 6.52 7.54 5.08
N ARG A 6 7.62 8.27 4.86
CA ARG A 6 7.81 9.64 5.38
C ARG A 6 7.21 10.74 4.49
N ASP A 7 6.62 10.38 3.35
CA ASP A 7 6.03 11.33 2.43
C ASP A 7 4.59 11.67 2.86
N ASN A 8 4.33 12.94 3.19
CA ASN A 8 3.01 13.45 3.61
C ASN A 8 1.86 13.00 2.69
N ASN A 9 2.12 12.88 1.39
CA ASN A 9 1.12 12.45 0.42
C ASN A 9 0.70 10.98 0.60
N LEU A 10 1.66 10.11 0.92
CA LEU A 10 1.39 8.69 1.11
C LEU A 10 0.79 8.45 2.51
N ILE A 11 1.19 9.25 3.50
CA ILE A 11 0.53 9.28 4.80
C ILE A 11 -0.96 9.61 4.64
N SER A 12 -1.32 10.65 3.88
CA SER A 12 -2.73 10.97 3.62
C SER A 12 -3.48 9.85 2.88
N LEU A 13 -2.80 9.10 2.00
CA LEU A 13 -3.41 7.92 1.37
C LEU A 13 -3.66 6.79 2.37
N ILE A 14 -2.75 6.60 3.34
CA ILE A 14 -2.93 5.62 4.42
C ILE A 14 -4.09 6.05 5.32
N GLU A 15 -4.17 7.33 5.71
CA GLU A 15 -5.28 7.88 6.51
C GLU A 15 -6.62 7.68 5.81
N LEU A 16 -6.72 8.02 4.52
CA LEU A 16 -7.91 7.74 3.72
C LEU A 16 -8.23 6.24 3.69
N GLY A 17 -7.21 5.38 3.58
CA GLY A 17 -7.38 3.94 3.60
C GLY A 17 -7.88 3.40 4.95
N MET A 18 -7.51 4.02 6.07
CA MET A 18 -8.05 3.68 7.40
C MET A 18 -9.55 3.94 7.48
N GLU A 19 -10.04 4.97 6.79
CA GLU A 19 -11.47 5.29 6.63
C GLU A 19 -12.15 4.48 5.50
N GLY A 20 -11.44 3.56 4.85
CA GLY A 20 -11.97 2.71 3.77
C GLY A 20 -11.95 3.35 2.38
N HIS A 21 -11.28 4.49 2.21
CA HIS A 21 -11.12 5.17 0.92
C HIS A 21 -9.79 4.80 0.25
N PHE A 22 -9.86 4.21 -0.95
CA PHE A 22 -8.70 3.70 -1.70
C PHE A 22 -8.49 4.40 -3.06
N PRO A 23 -8.23 5.73 -3.10
CA PRO A 23 -8.20 6.49 -4.36
C PRO A 23 -7.01 6.13 -5.28
N LEU A 24 -6.00 5.44 -4.75
CA LEU A 24 -4.84 4.97 -5.53
C LEU A 24 -5.15 3.69 -6.33
N PHE A 25 -6.15 2.91 -5.93
CA PHE A 25 -6.41 1.59 -6.51
C PHE A 25 -7.73 1.58 -7.27
N ARG A 26 -7.76 0.97 -8.46
CA ARG A 26 -9.03 0.67 -9.12
C ARG A 26 -9.77 -0.42 -8.35
N THR A 27 -11.09 -0.28 -8.25
CA THR A 27 -11.98 -1.24 -7.58
C THR A 27 -11.81 -2.67 -8.08
N LYS A 28 -11.50 -2.85 -9.39
CA LYS A 28 -11.23 -4.18 -9.97
C LYS A 28 -10.02 -4.87 -9.35
N TRP A 29 -8.99 -4.13 -8.95
CA TRP A 29 -7.78 -4.69 -8.33
C TRP A 29 -8.04 -5.10 -6.88
N LEU A 30 -8.81 -4.29 -6.15
CA LEU A 30 -9.23 -4.59 -4.77
C LEU A 30 -10.19 -5.78 -4.68
N ARG A 31 -10.94 -6.06 -5.77
CA ARG A 31 -11.87 -7.20 -5.83
C ARG A 31 -11.18 -8.53 -6.14
N ASN A 32 -9.92 -8.51 -6.59
CA ASN A 32 -9.24 -9.73 -7.02
C ASN A 32 -8.89 -10.63 -5.84
N LYS A 33 -9.65 -11.72 -5.63
CA LYS A 33 -9.43 -12.73 -4.57
C LYS A 33 -8.24 -13.63 -4.93
N GLY A 34 -7.07 -13.04 -5.17
CA GLY A 34 -5.83 -13.76 -5.39
C GLY A 34 -5.56 -14.69 -4.22
N LYS A 35 -4.99 -15.87 -4.49
CA LYS A 35 -4.65 -16.90 -3.49
C LYS A 35 -3.68 -16.40 -2.40
N ARG A 36 -3.06 -15.23 -2.60
CA ARG A 36 -2.01 -14.67 -1.74
C ARG A 36 -2.46 -13.53 -0.83
N ARG A 37 -3.76 -13.16 -0.82
CA ARG A 37 -4.26 -12.06 0.03
C ARG A 37 -3.88 -12.22 1.50
N ASP A 38 -4.04 -13.44 2.02
CA ASP A 38 -3.85 -13.74 3.45
C ASP A 38 -2.43 -14.20 3.78
N MET A 39 -1.54 -14.26 2.78
CA MET A 39 -0.13 -14.61 3.01
C MET A 39 0.62 -13.39 3.52
N ALA A 40 1.40 -13.57 4.58
CA ALA A 40 2.37 -12.57 5.00
C ALA A 40 3.42 -12.34 3.90
N LEU A 41 3.90 -11.10 3.79
CA LEU A 41 4.96 -10.74 2.85
C LEU A 41 6.28 -11.36 3.32
N ASN A 42 6.93 -12.17 2.46
CA ASN A 42 8.27 -12.67 2.74
C ASN A 42 9.33 -11.54 2.66
N SER A 43 10.55 -11.78 3.13
CA SER A 43 11.60 -10.74 3.19
C SER A 43 11.91 -10.12 1.81
N ASP A 44 11.92 -10.93 0.74
CA ASP A 44 12.18 -10.45 -0.62
C ASP A 44 11.02 -9.62 -1.18
N GLU A 45 9.80 -10.07 -0.94
CA GLU A 45 8.55 -9.37 -1.23
C GLU A 45 8.50 -8.02 -0.50
N GLN A 46 8.93 -7.95 0.76
CA GLN A 46 9.03 -6.69 1.51
C GLN A 46 10.06 -5.73 0.89
N ILE A 47 11.23 -6.25 0.48
CA ILE A 47 12.25 -5.42 -0.18
C ILE A 47 11.71 -4.86 -1.50
N ARG A 48 11.02 -5.69 -2.30
CA ARG A 48 10.39 -5.27 -3.56
C ARG A 48 9.27 -4.26 -3.32
N ALA A 49 8.37 -4.52 -2.38
CA ALA A 49 7.29 -3.61 -2.01
C ALA A 49 7.85 -2.24 -1.59
N ASN A 50 8.88 -2.21 -0.74
CA ASN A 50 9.54 -0.96 -0.33
C ASN A 50 10.15 -0.19 -1.50
N ARG A 51 10.72 -0.87 -2.51
CA ARG A 51 11.22 -0.23 -3.74
C ARG A 51 10.08 0.38 -4.56
N LEU A 52 8.98 -0.34 -4.72
CA LEU A 52 7.80 0.13 -5.45
C LEU A 52 7.14 1.32 -4.76
N ILE A 53 7.00 1.24 -3.44
CA ILE A 53 6.51 2.33 -2.59
C ILE A 53 7.35 3.59 -2.78
N LYS A 54 8.68 3.48 -2.69
CA LYS A 54 9.59 4.62 -2.94
C LYS A 54 9.41 5.19 -4.34
N ARG A 55 9.25 4.34 -5.35
CA ARG A 55 9.02 4.78 -6.74
C ARG A 55 7.74 5.58 -6.86
N ILE A 56 6.66 5.16 -6.19
CA ILE A 56 5.38 5.88 -6.19
C ILE A 56 5.44 7.16 -5.36
N SER A 57 6.19 7.13 -4.25
CA SER A 57 6.30 8.26 -3.33
C SER A 57 7.06 9.45 -3.93
N CYS A 58 7.97 9.20 -4.88
CA CYS A 58 8.63 10.25 -5.67
C CYS A 58 7.66 11.18 -6.43
N HIS A 59 6.42 10.74 -6.69
CA HIS A 59 5.44 11.54 -7.42
C HIS A 59 4.47 12.22 -6.47
N LYS A 60 4.35 13.55 -6.52
CA LYS A 60 3.39 14.30 -5.68
C LYS A 60 1.94 14.18 -6.16
N SER A 61 1.70 14.13 -7.48
CA SER A 61 0.35 14.03 -8.04
C SER A 61 -0.24 12.63 -7.87
N LEU A 62 -1.49 12.53 -7.40
CA LEU A 62 -2.23 11.26 -7.34
C LEU A 62 -2.37 10.63 -8.73
N GLU A 63 -2.65 11.43 -9.75
CA GLU A 63 -2.79 10.93 -11.13
C GLU A 63 -1.50 10.30 -11.65
N ARG A 64 -0.33 10.87 -11.32
CA ARG A 64 0.95 10.26 -11.66
C ARG A 64 1.17 8.92 -10.93
N LYS A 65 0.75 8.82 -9.67
CA LYS A 65 0.79 7.55 -8.93
C LYS A 65 -0.12 6.50 -9.55
N LYS A 66 -1.34 6.88 -9.96
CA LYS A 66 -2.25 5.98 -10.67
C LYS A 66 -1.67 5.48 -11.99
N VAL A 67 -1.05 6.36 -12.79
CA VAL A 67 -0.35 5.95 -14.02
C VAL A 67 0.73 4.91 -13.73
N ILE A 68 1.50 5.08 -12.65
CA ILE A 68 2.49 4.07 -12.23
C ILE A 68 1.81 2.75 -11.91
N MET A 69 0.71 2.77 -11.15
CA MET A 69 -0.05 1.55 -10.85
C MET A 69 -0.58 0.83 -12.11
N GLU A 70 -0.92 1.56 -13.18
CA GLU A 70 -1.32 0.96 -14.46
C GLU A 70 -0.18 0.25 -15.19
N ILE A 71 1.02 0.83 -15.18
CA ILE A 71 2.18 0.29 -15.89
C ILE A 71 2.89 -0.83 -15.13
N LEU A 72 2.63 -0.97 -13.82
CA LEU A 72 3.09 -2.12 -13.06
C LEU A 72 2.40 -3.38 -13.58
N ASP A 73 3.18 -4.44 -13.67
CA ASP A 73 2.72 -5.81 -13.85
C ASP A 73 1.80 -6.25 -12.71
N GLU A 74 1.03 -7.30 -12.95
CA GLU A 74 0.00 -7.74 -12.01
C GLU A 74 0.58 -8.20 -10.67
N GLU A 75 1.74 -8.85 -10.68
CA GLU A 75 2.41 -9.31 -9.47
C GLU A 75 2.90 -8.15 -8.60
N ASP A 76 3.62 -7.18 -9.18
CA ASP A 76 4.08 -5.99 -8.46
C ASP A 76 2.90 -5.13 -7.96
N ARG A 77 1.82 -5.07 -8.73
CA ARG A 77 0.59 -4.38 -8.34
C ARG A 77 -0.08 -5.05 -7.14
N GLU A 78 -0.23 -6.37 -7.17
CA GLU A 78 -0.80 -7.15 -6.06
C GLU A 78 0.06 -7.02 -4.80
N LEU A 79 1.38 -7.11 -4.97
CA LEU A 79 2.34 -6.96 -3.89
C LEU A 79 2.21 -5.60 -3.20
N LEU A 80 2.06 -4.52 -3.98
CA LEU A 80 1.90 -3.19 -3.43
C LEU A 80 0.56 -3.02 -2.69
N ILE A 81 -0.53 -3.54 -3.26
CA ILE A 81 -1.85 -3.50 -2.61
C ILE A 81 -1.80 -4.24 -1.27
N ARG A 82 -1.22 -5.44 -1.24
CA ARG A 82 -1.04 -6.24 0.00
C ARG A 82 -0.22 -5.47 1.04
N SER A 83 0.92 -4.92 0.65
CA SER A 83 1.77 -4.13 1.55
C SER A 83 1.07 -2.87 2.07
N PHE A 84 0.27 -2.22 1.23
CA PHE A 84 -0.46 -1.02 1.61
C PHE A 84 -1.59 -1.33 2.61
N ILE A 85 -2.37 -2.39 2.35
CA ILE A 85 -3.43 -2.86 3.27
C ILE A 85 -2.81 -3.30 4.60
N ALA A 86 -1.73 -4.08 4.58
CA ALA A 86 -1.05 -4.50 5.80
C ALA A 86 -0.57 -3.31 6.64
N THR A 87 -0.10 -2.24 5.99
CA THR A 87 0.30 -1.00 6.68
C THR A 87 -0.90 -0.30 7.32
N ILE A 88 -2.05 -0.27 6.63
CA ILE A 88 -3.29 0.29 7.18
C ILE A 88 -3.77 -0.53 8.38
N GLU A 89 -3.75 -1.86 8.28
CA GLU A 89 -4.14 -2.76 9.37
C GLU A 89 -3.23 -2.57 10.59
N GLU A 90 -1.91 -2.50 10.41
CA GLU A 90 -0.93 -2.20 11.46
C GLU A 90 -1.26 -0.85 12.13
N LYS A 91 -1.52 0.21 11.33
CA LYS A 91 -1.89 1.53 11.87
C LYS A 91 -3.23 1.54 12.61
N ILE A 92 -4.24 0.81 12.12
CA ILE A 92 -5.53 0.70 12.80
C ILE A 92 -5.36 0.00 14.15
N LEU A 93 -4.55 -1.06 14.19
CA LEU A 93 -4.24 -1.78 15.42
C LEU A 93 -3.49 -0.88 16.41
N GLU A 94 -2.47 -0.14 15.96
CA GLU A 94 -1.76 0.86 16.78
C GLU A 94 -2.69 1.95 17.33
N THR A 95 -3.65 2.41 16.52
CA THR A 95 -4.58 3.46 16.93
C THR A 95 -5.62 2.95 17.95
N LYS A 96 -6.11 1.72 17.77
CA LYS A 96 -7.14 1.13 18.65
C LYS A 96 -6.57 0.54 19.93
N TYR A 97 -5.35 0.02 19.87
CA TYR A 97 -4.66 -0.60 20.99
C TYR A 97 -3.26 0.01 21.08
N PRO A 98 -3.14 1.28 21.53
CA PRO A 98 -1.84 1.84 21.83
C PRO A 98 -1.23 0.95 22.92
N LEU A 99 -0.20 0.17 22.57
CA LEU A 99 0.52 -0.67 23.53
C LEU A 99 1.01 0.26 24.66
N GLN A 100 0.41 0.11 25.84
CA GLN A 100 0.79 0.80 27.08
C GLN A 100 2.09 0.22 27.64
#